data_AF-A0A815CH04-F1
#
_entry.id   AF-A0A815CH04-F1
#
_cell.length_a   1.000
_cell.length_b   1.000
_cell.length_c   1.000
_cell.angle_alpha   90.00
_cell.angle_beta   90.00
_cell.angle_gamma   90.00
#
_symmetry.space_group_name_H-M   'P 1'
#
loop_
_entity.id
_entity.type
_entity.pdbx_description
1 polymer ?
#
loop_
_entity_poly.entity_id
_entity_poly.type
_entity_poly.pdbx_seq_one_letter_code
_entity_poly.pdbx_strand_id
1 'polypeptide(L)'
;MILYIIILILPISSLPIAKQLNLTDRLQNIMSEIEQEQINLNNQRDKFLSDKARFTLELLEMSGNTTEDDLIYLNVGGELMTTTRSTLTLIPDSKLYKLFNGRWNDKLVYDKNNFVFLDYDPILFKHLLNQLRLNRTSTFTPPPLRQQKEWKEFLGLLDISHPSDFVIKLNVRDEYVTTLHSTLTVISDSKLAQMFNDEDGELFYDQDGNVFLDVNPKWFKHLHAQLKKWHDTENNAIHPPPYPNANDKEFIDIMQQFGLTNYAPTTANPHQWQRG
;
A
#
# COMPACT_ATOMS: atom_id res chain seq x y z
N MET A 1 -0.05 33.13 -38.88
CA MET A 1 -1.33 33.71 -38.43
C MET A 1 -1.15 34.58 -37.17
N ILE A 2 -0.41 34.13 -36.14
CA ILE A 2 -0.10 34.91 -34.94
C ILE A 2 0.75 36.18 -35.25
N LEU A 3 1.62 36.09 -36.27
CA LEU A 3 2.49 37.19 -36.76
C LEU A 3 1.76 38.49 -37.11
N TYR A 4 0.55 38.38 -37.68
CA TYR A 4 -0.21 39.53 -38.15
C TYR A 4 -0.94 40.23 -36.99
N ILE A 5 -1.19 39.51 -35.90
CA ILE A 5 -2.03 39.97 -34.79
C ILE A 5 -1.21 40.81 -33.79
N ILE A 6 0.06 40.47 -33.54
CA ILE A 6 0.89 41.19 -32.55
C ILE A 6 1.33 42.57 -33.06
N ILE A 7 1.63 42.70 -34.36
CA ILE A 7 2.00 43.98 -34.99
C ILE A 7 0.80 44.96 -35.01
N LEU A 8 -0.43 44.43 -35.01
CA LEU A 8 -1.68 45.22 -35.04
C LEU A 8 -2.16 45.70 -33.65
N ILE A 9 -1.65 45.15 -32.54
CA ILE A 9 -2.22 45.40 -31.19
C ILE A 9 -1.38 46.37 -30.34
N LEU A 10 -0.10 46.62 -30.66
CA LEU A 10 0.72 47.59 -29.92
C LEU A 10 0.82 48.93 -30.68
N PRO A 11 0.64 50.10 -30.03
CA PRO A 11 0.67 51.41 -30.70
C PRO A 11 2.12 51.85 -30.94
N ILE A 12 2.91 51.02 -31.63
CA ILE A 12 4.32 51.25 -31.92
C ILE A 12 4.47 52.54 -32.74
N SER A 13 3.47 52.87 -33.58
CA SER A 13 3.38 54.08 -34.42
C SER A 13 3.49 55.41 -33.67
N SER A 14 3.29 55.43 -32.34
CA SER A 14 3.38 56.62 -31.49
C SER A 14 4.77 56.90 -30.91
N LEU A 15 5.74 55.99 -31.09
CA LEU A 15 7.11 56.12 -30.60
C LEU A 15 8.06 56.72 -31.66
N PRO A 16 9.20 57.32 -31.26
CA PRO A 16 10.23 57.78 -32.19
C PRO A 16 10.75 56.62 -33.06
N ILE A 17 10.97 56.87 -34.37
CA ILE A 17 11.34 55.87 -35.38
C ILE A 17 12.51 54.98 -34.95
N ALA A 18 13.54 55.54 -34.31
CA ALA A 18 14.70 54.78 -33.82
C ALA A 18 14.33 53.73 -32.75
N LYS A 19 13.34 54.02 -31.89
CA LYS A 19 12.82 53.06 -30.90
C LYS A 19 11.92 52.01 -31.55
N GLN A 20 11.16 52.38 -32.58
CA GLN A 20 10.36 51.44 -33.36
C GLN A 20 11.25 50.40 -34.05
N LEU A 21 12.32 50.84 -34.72
CA LEU A 21 13.27 49.98 -35.43
C LEU A 21 13.99 49.00 -34.48
N ASN A 22 14.44 49.49 -33.32
CA ASN A 22 15.05 48.61 -32.30
C ASN A 22 14.08 47.55 -31.77
N LEU A 23 12.81 47.92 -31.55
CA LEU A 23 11.78 46.98 -31.09
C LEU A 23 11.45 45.94 -32.16
N THR A 24 11.36 46.32 -33.44
CA THR A 24 11.13 45.37 -34.52
C THR A 24 12.27 44.37 -34.67
N ASP A 25 13.53 44.84 -34.59
CA ASP A 25 14.70 43.95 -34.68
C ASP A 25 14.74 42.97 -33.50
N ARG A 26 14.42 43.43 -32.29
CA ARG A 26 14.33 42.58 -31.09
C ARG A 26 13.21 41.55 -31.20
N LEU A 27 12.03 41.93 -31.70
CA LEU A 27 10.92 41.00 -31.91
C LEU A 27 11.28 39.94 -32.95
N GLN A 28 11.96 40.34 -34.03
CA GLN A 28 12.38 39.41 -35.07
C GLN A 28 13.44 38.43 -34.56
N ASN A 29 14.37 38.87 -33.71
CA ASN A 29 15.34 37.99 -33.06
C ASN A 29 14.67 37.00 -32.09
N ILE A 30 13.74 37.45 -31.24
CA ILE A 30 13.01 36.58 -30.31
C ILE A 30 12.20 35.53 -31.07
N MET A 31 11.57 35.92 -32.17
CA MET A 31 10.81 34.98 -33.00
C MET A 31 11.71 33.92 -33.65
N SER A 32 12.85 34.34 -34.20
CA SER A 32 13.84 33.41 -34.75
C SER A 32 14.32 32.42 -33.69
N GLU A 33 14.56 32.90 -32.46
CA GLU A 33 14.96 32.05 -31.32
C GLU A 33 13.86 31.05 -30.94
N ILE A 34 12.59 31.47 -30.87
CA ILE A 34 11.44 30.59 -30.61
C ILE A 34 11.30 29.53 -31.71
N GLU A 35 11.48 29.91 -32.98
CA GLU A 35 11.41 28.96 -34.10
C GLU A 35 12.52 27.91 -34.03
N GLN A 36 13.75 28.33 -33.71
CA GLN A 36 14.88 27.40 -33.50
C GLN A 36 14.65 26.48 -32.31
N GLU A 37 14.12 27.00 -31.20
CA GLU A 37 13.80 26.19 -30.03
C GLU A 37 12.71 25.16 -30.34
N GLN A 38 11.68 25.55 -31.09
CA GLN A 38 10.61 24.63 -31.51
C GLN A 38 11.14 23.51 -32.42
N ILE A 39 12.06 23.83 -33.33
CA ILE A 39 12.73 22.84 -34.18
C ILE A 39 13.57 21.89 -33.32
N ASN A 40 14.34 22.41 -32.36
CA ASN A 40 15.14 21.60 -31.45
C ASN A 40 14.26 20.66 -30.60
N LEU A 41 13.16 21.17 -30.03
CA LEU A 41 12.20 20.37 -29.27
C LEU A 41 11.57 19.25 -30.10
N ASN A 42 11.19 19.56 -31.35
CA ASN A 42 10.64 18.55 -32.26
C ASN A 42 11.69 17.46 -32.56
N ASN A 43 12.92 17.85 -32.85
CA ASN A 43 14.01 16.90 -33.08
C ASN A 43 14.29 16.01 -31.85
N GLN A 44 14.27 16.61 -30.65
CA GLN A 44 14.41 15.86 -29.39
C GLN A 44 13.25 14.88 -29.18
N ARG A 45 12.02 15.30 -29.48
CA ARG A 45 10.82 14.46 -29.39
C ARG A 45 10.91 13.29 -30.35
N ASP A 46 11.30 13.52 -31.60
CA ASP A 46 11.41 12.47 -32.62
C ASP A 46 12.51 11.47 -32.26
N LYS A 47 13.65 11.97 -31.76
CA LYS A 47 14.72 11.12 -31.22
C LYS A 47 14.21 10.28 -30.05
N PHE A 48 13.52 10.89 -29.09
CA PHE A 48 12.95 10.17 -27.94
C PHE A 48 11.94 9.10 -28.35
N LEU A 49 11.08 9.40 -29.33
CA LEU A 49 10.11 8.43 -29.86
C LEU A 49 10.80 7.27 -30.56
N SER A 50 11.86 7.55 -31.33
CA SER A 50 12.68 6.52 -31.98
C SER A 50 13.40 5.65 -30.96
N ASP A 51 14.04 6.25 -29.94
CA ASP A 51 14.71 5.54 -28.87
C ASP A 51 13.72 4.69 -28.06
N LYS A 52 12.52 5.21 -27.78
CA LYS A 52 11.42 4.47 -27.12
C LYS A 52 10.94 3.30 -27.99
N ALA A 53 10.77 3.50 -29.28
CA ALA A 53 10.37 2.44 -30.21
C ALA A 53 11.43 1.35 -30.29
N ARG A 54 12.71 1.73 -30.39
CA ARG A 54 13.84 0.79 -30.41
C ARG A 54 13.92 -0.01 -29.12
N PHE A 55 13.78 0.65 -27.97
CA PHE A 55 13.72 -0.02 -26.67
C PHE A 55 12.54 -0.98 -26.60
N THR A 56 11.37 -0.60 -27.11
CA THR A 56 10.19 -1.48 -27.14
C THR A 56 10.42 -2.71 -28.01
N LEU A 57 11.08 -2.56 -29.16
CA LEU A 57 11.45 -3.68 -30.04
C LEU A 57 12.49 -4.58 -29.38
N GLU A 58 13.53 -4.01 -28.78
CA GLU A 58 14.55 -4.75 -28.02
C GLU A 58 13.93 -5.52 -26.85
N LEU A 59 12.94 -4.94 -26.16
CA LEU A 59 12.16 -5.64 -25.13
C LEU A 59 11.37 -6.83 -25.68
N LEU A 60 10.79 -6.71 -26.87
CA LEU A 60 10.05 -7.80 -27.51
C LEU A 60 11.01 -8.90 -28.00
N GLU A 61 12.17 -8.54 -28.53
CA GLU A 61 13.20 -9.46 -29.01
C GLU A 61 13.91 -10.20 -27.86
N MET A 62 14.15 -9.53 -26.73
CA MET A 62 14.70 -10.13 -25.51
C MET A 62 13.70 -11.02 -24.77
N SER A 63 12.39 -10.83 -24.99
CA SER A 63 11.31 -11.63 -24.38
C SER A 63 11.07 -12.97 -25.10
N GLY A 64 12.05 -13.49 -25.84
CA GLY A 64 11.94 -14.62 -26.78
C GLY A 64 10.86 -15.66 -26.43
N ASN A 65 9.79 -15.71 -27.25
CA ASN A 65 8.69 -16.68 -27.18
C ASN A 65 8.05 -16.93 -25.81
N THR A 66 8.21 -16.06 -24.81
CA THR A 66 7.57 -16.26 -23.52
C THR A 66 6.15 -15.72 -23.55
N THR A 67 5.17 -16.60 -23.39
CA THR A 67 3.76 -16.21 -23.31
C THR A 67 3.35 -15.97 -21.86
N GLU A 68 2.32 -15.15 -21.65
CA GLU A 68 1.75 -14.93 -20.31
C GLU A 68 1.23 -16.23 -19.66
N ASP A 69 0.92 -17.24 -20.47
CA ASP A 69 0.42 -18.55 -20.06
C ASP A 69 1.53 -19.60 -19.87
N ASP A 70 2.81 -19.22 -19.98
CA ASP A 70 3.92 -20.13 -19.73
C ASP A 70 3.81 -20.74 -18.34
N LEU A 71 3.82 -22.07 -18.27
CA LEU A 71 3.93 -22.79 -17.01
C LEU A 71 5.35 -22.66 -16.47
N ILE A 72 5.45 -22.12 -15.26
CA ILE A 72 6.69 -21.98 -14.51
C ILE A 72 6.68 -22.99 -13.37
N TYR A 73 7.72 -23.83 -13.35
CA TYR A 73 7.97 -24.79 -12.28
C TYR A 73 8.96 -24.18 -11.29
N LEU A 74 8.55 -24.11 -10.03
CA LEU A 74 9.28 -23.48 -8.95
C LEU A 74 9.68 -24.53 -7.91
N ASN A 75 10.87 -24.39 -7.37
CA ASN A 75 11.30 -25.03 -6.13
C ASN A 75 11.52 -23.92 -5.09
N VAL A 76 10.60 -23.78 -4.14
CA VAL A 76 10.61 -22.71 -3.14
C VAL A 76 11.01 -23.30 -1.79
N GLY A 77 12.24 -23.04 -1.35
CA GLY A 77 12.76 -23.59 -0.09
C GLY A 77 12.69 -25.12 0.01
N GLY A 78 12.61 -25.84 -1.11
CA GLY A 78 12.42 -27.29 -1.19
C GLY A 78 10.99 -27.76 -1.53
N GLU A 79 9.97 -26.89 -1.49
CA GLU A 79 8.60 -27.23 -1.90
C GLU A 79 8.38 -26.93 -3.39
N LEU A 80 7.91 -27.93 -4.12
CA LEU A 80 7.65 -27.80 -5.56
C LEU A 80 6.29 -27.15 -5.79
N MET A 81 6.26 -26.11 -6.62
CA MET A 81 5.05 -25.40 -7.00
C MET A 81 5.02 -25.18 -8.52
N THR A 82 3.82 -25.11 -9.09
CA THR A 82 3.62 -24.77 -10.51
C THR A 82 2.66 -23.61 -10.63
N THR A 83 2.95 -22.65 -11.49
CA THR A 83 2.09 -21.50 -11.75
C THR A 83 2.30 -20.95 -13.15
N THR A 84 1.54 -19.93 -13.56
CA THR A 84 1.77 -19.21 -14.81
C THR A 84 2.69 -18.02 -14.64
N ARG A 85 3.37 -17.63 -15.72
CA ARG A 85 4.13 -16.38 -15.78
C ARG A 85 3.26 -15.17 -15.43
N SER A 86 2.06 -15.08 -15.99
CA SER A 86 1.08 -14.03 -15.70
C SER A 86 0.80 -13.85 -14.20
N THR A 87 0.78 -14.95 -13.44
CA THR A 87 0.61 -14.89 -11.98
C THR A 87 1.81 -14.24 -11.29
N LEU A 88 3.03 -14.63 -11.68
CA LEU A 88 4.27 -14.11 -11.08
C LEU A 88 4.58 -12.67 -11.51
N THR A 89 4.04 -12.24 -12.65
CA THR A 89 4.20 -10.88 -13.18
C THR A 89 2.99 -9.98 -12.90
N LEU A 90 2.07 -10.39 -12.02
CA LEU A 90 0.84 -9.64 -11.76
C LEU A 90 1.09 -8.26 -11.15
N ILE A 91 2.09 -8.13 -10.26
CA ILE A 91 2.44 -6.87 -9.60
C ILE A 91 3.60 -6.23 -10.36
N PRO A 92 3.38 -5.15 -11.11
CA PRO A 92 4.46 -4.45 -11.82
C PRO A 92 5.56 -4.02 -10.85
N ASP A 93 6.80 -3.99 -11.35
CA ASP A 93 8.00 -3.52 -10.63
C ASP A 93 8.41 -4.28 -9.36
N SER A 94 7.62 -5.27 -8.92
CA SER A 94 8.02 -6.22 -7.87
C SER A 94 9.25 -7.05 -8.29
N LYS A 95 9.94 -7.67 -7.33
CA LYS A 95 11.03 -8.60 -7.65
C LYS A 95 10.55 -9.80 -8.45
N LEU A 96 9.35 -10.32 -8.16
CA LEU A 96 8.75 -11.40 -8.96
C LEU A 96 8.55 -10.97 -10.41
N TYR A 97 8.00 -9.78 -10.65
CA TYR A 97 7.87 -9.25 -12.00
C TYR A 97 9.22 -9.15 -12.71
N LYS A 98 10.23 -8.58 -12.05
CA LYS A 98 11.57 -8.45 -12.63
C LYS A 98 12.19 -9.81 -12.98
N LEU A 99 12.01 -10.83 -12.13
CA LEU A 99 12.54 -12.18 -12.36
C LEU A 99 11.80 -12.91 -13.49
N PHE A 100 10.49 -12.74 -13.60
CA PHE A 100 9.64 -13.57 -14.47
C PHE A 100 9.06 -12.83 -15.69
N ASN A 101 9.39 -11.56 -15.94
CA ASN A 101 8.96 -10.81 -17.14
C ASN A 101 9.67 -11.21 -18.45
N GLY A 102 10.47 -12.28 -18.45
CA GLY A 102 11.15 -12.80 -19.63
C GLY A 102 12.56 -12.23 -19.86
N ARG A 103 12.89 -11.04 -19.32
CA ARG A 103 14.19 -10.38 -19.57
C ARG A 103 15.37 -11.04 -18.85
N TRP A 104 15.10 -11.75 -17.76
CA TRP A 104 16.12 -12.28 -16.85
C TRP A 104 16.10 -13.82 -16.76
N ASN A 105 15.48 -14.50 -17.74
CA ASN A 105 15.36 -15.96 -17.76
C ASN A 105 16.73 -16.67 -17.66
N ASP A 106 17.78 -16.08 -18.24
CA ASP A 106 19.15 -16.62 -18.23
C ASP A 106 19.86 -16.48 -16.88
N LYS A 107 19.32 -15.67 -15.95
CA LYS A 107 19.88 -15.44 -14.61
C LYS A 107 19.12 -16.17 -13.51
N LEU A 108 18.07 -16.91 -13.87
CA LEU A 108 17.35 -17.73 -12.91
C LEU A 108 18.24 -18.90 -12.46
N VAL A 109 18.19 -19.19 -11.15
CA VAL A 109 18.84 -20.37 -10.59
C VAL A 109 17.89 -21.54 -10.76
N TYR A 110 18.39 -22.67 -11.23
CA TYR A 110 17.61 -23.89 -11.39
C TYR A 110 18.14 -24.99 -10.49
N ASP A 111 17.24 -25.81 -9.97
CA ASP A 111 17.61 -27.02 -9.25
C ASP A 111 17.99 -28.17 -10.22
N LYS A 112 18.34 -29.33 -9.66
CA LYS A 112 18.72 -30.52 -10.44
C LYS A 112 17.61 -31.06 -11.36
N ASN A 113 16.35 -30.66 -11.12
CA ASN A 113 15.17 -31.05 -11.88
C ASN A 113 14.75 -29.96 -12.90
N ASN A 114 15.57 -28.91 -13.06
CA ASN A 114 15.33 -27.76 -13.92
C ASN A 114 14.13 -26.90 -13.48
N PHE A 115 13.83 -26.86 -12.18
CA PHE A 115 12.82 -25.97 -11.60
C PHE A 115 13.51 -24.71 -11.10
N VAL A 116 12.87 -23.55 -11.26
CA VAL A 116 13.42 -22.27 -10.79
C VAL A 116 13.48 -22.29 -9.27
N PHE A 117 14.67 -22.21 -8.71
CA PHE A 117 14.90 -22.23 -7.28
C PHE A 117 14.72 -20.84 -6.66
N LEU A 118 13.89 -20.76 -5.62
CA LEU A 118 13.65 -19.56 -4.83
C LEU A 118 13.93 -19.87 -3.35
N ASP A 119 14.83 -19.11 -2.74
CA ASP A 119 15.22 -19.27 -1.34
C ASP A 119 14.28 -18.46 -0.42
N TYR A 120 13.00 -18.85 -0.41
CA TYR A 120 11.96 -18.26 0.43
C TYR A 120 11.25 -19.33 1.26
N ASP A 121 10.59 -18.91 2.34
CA ASP A 121 9.69 -19.78 3.10
C ASP A 121 8.54 -20.27 2.19
N PRO A 122 8.34 -21.59 2.05
CA PRO A 122 7.34 -22.13 1.14
C PRO A 122 5.91 -21.85 1.60
N ILE A 123 5.64 -21.73 2.90
CA ILE A 123 4.30 -21.47 3.44
C ILE A 123 3.87 -20.03 3.09
N LEU A 124 4.75 -19.06 3.35
CA LEU A 124 4.48 -17.65 3.02
C LEU A 124 4.38 -17.45 1.50
N PHE A 125 5.27 -18.07 0.72
CA PHE A 125 5.23 -17.97 -0.72
C PHE A 125 3.95 -18.60 -1.31
N LYS A 126 3.52 -19.75 -0.79
CA LYS A 126 2.26 -20.40 -1.19
C LYS A 126 1.05 -19.51 -0.89
N HIS A 127 1.05 -18.86 0.27
CA HIS A 127 0.00 -17.90 0.64
C HIS A 127 -0.06 -16.74 -0.34
N LEU A 128 1.10 -16.12 -0.67
CA LEU A 128 1.18 -15.09 -1.70
C LEU A 128 0.69 -15.59 -3.05
N LEU A 129 1.17 -16.75 -3.49
CA LEU A 129 0.86 -17.31 -4.80
C LEU A 129 -0.64 -17.57 -4.97
N ASN A 130 -1.30 -18.09 -3.93
CA ASN A 130 -2.75 -18.29 -3.94
C ASN A 130 -3.50 -16.96 -4.08
N GLN A 131 -3.02 -15.89 -3.47
CA GLN A 131 -3.64 -14.58 -3.60
C GLN A 131 -3.43 -13.97 -4.98
N LEU A 132 -2.22 -14.11 -5.56
CA LEU A 132 -1.96 -13.68 -6.94
C LEU A 132 -2.86 -14.41 -7.95
N ARG A 133 -3.27 -15.66 -7.66
CA ARG A 133 -4.21 -16.43 -8.50
C ARG A 133 -5.66 -15.96 -8.36
N LEU A 134 -6.10 -15.66 -7.13
CA LEU A 134 -7.49 -15.33 -6.81
C LEU A 134 -7.83 -13.86 -7.08
N ASN A 135 -6.90 -12.97 -6.75
CA ASN A 135 -7.10 -11.53 -6.79
C ASN A 135 -6.23 -10.94 -7.90
N ARG A 136 -6.84 -10.46 -8.97
CA ARG A 136 -6.19 -9.58 -9.95
C ARG A 136 -6.00 -8.15 -9.39
N THR A 137 -5.90 -8.00 -8.07
CA THR A 137 -5.74 -6.73 -7.37
C THR A 137 -4.47 -6.79 -6.53
N SER A 138 -3.81 -5.64 -6.34
CA SER A 138 -2.58 -5.50 -5.55
C SER A 138 -2.80 -5.58 -4.03
N THR A 139 -4.01 -5.93 -3.60
CA THR A 139 -4.41 -5.99 -2.19
C THR A 139 -4.37 -7.41 -1.67
N PHE A 140 -3.36 -7.69 -0.85
CA PHE A 140 -3.18 -9.00 -0.23
C PHE A 140 -3.95 -9.07 1.09
N THR A 141 -4.59 -10.20 1.34
CA THR A 141 -5.08 -10.58 2.67
C THR A 141 -3.91 -11.17 3.46
N PRO A 142 -3.47 -10.51 4.54
CA PRO A 142 -2.38 -11.03 5.35
C PRO A 142 -2.73 -12.38 6.01
N PRO A 143 -1.73 -13.19 6.40
CA PRO A 143 -1.95 -14.43 7.16
C PRO A 143 -2.50 -14.13 8.58
N PRO A 144 -2.71 -15.14 9.46
CA PRO A 144 -3.04 -14.87 10.86
C PRO A 144 -1.99 -14.00 11.56
N LEU A 145 -2.39 -13.25 12.62
CA LEU A 145 -1.54 -12.24 13.27
C LEU A 145 -0.16 -12.78 13.72
N ARG A 146 -0.10 -14.05 14.14
CA ARG A 146 1.13 -14.76 14.53
C ARG A 146 2.23 -14.84 13.46
N GLN A 147 1.89 -14.59 12.20
CA GLN A 147 2.80 -14.67 11.05
C GLN A 147 2.97 -13.30 10.37
N GLN A 148 2.45 -12.21 10.96
CA GLN A 148 2.44 -10.89 10.33
C GLN A 148 3.83 -10.30 10.19
N LYS A 149 4.67 -10.50 11.21
CA LYS A 149 6.05 -10.04 11.18
C LYS A 149 6.82 -10.68 10.02
N GLU A 150 6.80 -12.01 9.94
CA GLU A 150 7.46 -12.77 8.87
C GLU A 150 6.85 -12.44 7.50
N TRP A 151 5.53 -12.26 7.43
CA TRP A 151 4.84 -11.85 6.21
C TRP A 151 5.27 -10.47 5.72
N LYS A 152 5.39 -9.49 6.62
CA LYS A 152 5.83 -8.13 6.31
C LYS A 152 7.28 -8.10 5.83
N GLU A 153 8.16 -8.85 6.50
CA GLU A 153 9.55 -9.02 6.07
C GLU A 153 9.62 -9.69 4.69
N PHE A 154 8.85 -10.75 4.47
CA PHE A 154 8.77 -11.47 3.20
C PHE A 154 8.26 -10.60 2.04
N LEU A 155 7.19 -9.82 2.25
CA LEU A 155 6.71 -8.88 1.23
C LEU A 155 7.74 -7.79 0.93
N GLY A 156 8.46 -7.30 1.95
CA GLY A 156 9.59 -6.39 1.79
C GLY A 156 10.71 -6.98 0.94
N LEU A 157 11.01 -8.27 1.08
CA LEU A 157 11.97 -8.96 0.21
C LEU A 157 11.52 -9.01 -1.24
N LEU A 158 10.23 -8.88 -1.54
CA LEU A 158 9.68 -8.92 -2.90
C LEU A 158 9.39 -7.55 -3.50
N ASP A 159 9.72 -6.47 -2.79
CA ASP A 159 9.31 -5.08 -3.13
C ASP A 159 7.78 -4.95 -3.26
N ILE A 160 7.03 -5.64 -2.40
CA ILE A 160 5.56 -5.60 -2.36
C ILE A 160 5.12 -4.86 -1.11
N SER A 161 4.20 -3.90 -1.25
CA SER A 161 3.65 -3.18 -0.10
C SER A 161 2.77 -4.08 0.76
N HIS A 162 3.01 -4.06 2.07
CA HIS A 162 2.08 -4.62 3.04
C HIS A 162 0.80 -3.77 3.08
N PRO A 163 -0.41 -4.37 3.18
CA PRO A 163 -1.64 -3.60 3.31
C PRO A 163 -1.64 -2.78 4.60
N SER A 164 -2.15 -1.54 4.52
CA SER A 164 -2.21 -0.63 5.67
C SER A 164 -3.20 -1.07 6.74
N ASP A 165 -4.19 -1.88 6.37
CA ASP A 165 -5.22 -2.39 7.27
C ASP A 165 -5.71 -3.76 6.78
N PHE A 166 -6.17 -4.59 7.70
CA PHE A 166 -6.61 -5.96 7.41
C PHE A 166 -7.51 -6.51 8.50
N VAL A 167 -8.24 -7.56 8.17
CA VAL A 167 -9.18 -8.22 9.07
C VAL A 167 -8.44 -9.13 10.05
N ILE A 168 -8.77 -9.01 11.34
CA ILE A 168 -8.30 -9.85 12.44
C ILE A 168 -9.48 -10.60 13.04
N LYS A 169 -9.29 -11.90 13.27
CA LYS A 169 -10.19 -12.75 14.06
C LYS A 169 -9.60 -12.93 15.46
N LEU A 170 -10.39 -12.62 16.48
CA LEU A 170 -10.06 -12.74 17.90
C LEU A 170 -10.91 -13.83 18.54
N ASN A 171 -10.33 -14.57 19.47
CA ASN A 171 -11.01 -15.49 20.38
C ASN A 171 -11.05 -14.87 21.78
N VAL A 172 -12.24 -14.52 22.24
CA VAL A 172 -12.48 -13.93 23.56
C VAL A 172 -13.23 -14.95 24.39
N ARG A 173 -12.52 -15.80 25.14
CA ARG A 173 -13.09 -16.91 25.92
C ARG A 173 -14.17 -17.70 25.17
N ASP A 174 -13.81 -18.27 24.01
CA ASP A 174 -14.67 -19.06 23.10
C ASP A 174 -15.70 -18.25 22.28
N GLU A 175 -15.77 -16.94 22.46
CA GLU A 175 -16.54 -16.06 21.60
C GLU A 175 -15.65 -15.37 20.57
N TYR A 176 -15.99 -15.51 19.28
CA TYR A 176 -15.20 -14.94 18.20
C TYR A 176 -15.64 -13.52 17.84
N VAL A 177 -14.67 -12.62 17.68
CA VAL A 177 -14.87 -11.25 17.21
C VAL A 177 -14.00 -11.01 15.99
N THR A 178 -14.59 -10.50 14.91
CA THR A 178 -13.86 -10.12 13.69
C THR A 178 -13.86 -8.61 13.54
N THR A 179 -12.70 -8.01 13.30
CA THR A 179 -12.54 -6.55 13.17
C THR A 179 -11.35 -6.18 12.30
N LEU A 180 -11.12 -4.89 12.08
CA LEU A 180 -9.95 -4.38 11.37
C LEU A 180 -8.81 -4.14 12.36
N HIS A 181 -7.58 -4.29 11.90
CA HIS A 181 -6.38 -3.95 12.66
C HIS A 181 -6.43 -2.50 13.15
N SER A 182 -6.79 -1.58 12.26
CA SER A 182 -6.99 -0.15 12.54
C SER A 182 -8.00 0.14 13.65
N THR A 183 -9.02 -0.71 13.82
CA THR A 183 -10.02 -0.55 14.89
C THR A 183 -9.40 -0.82 16.26
N LEU A 184 -8.54 -1.83 16.38
CA LEU A 184 -7.88 -2.18 17.65
C LEU A 184 -6.73 -1.22 17.98
N THR A 185 -6.19 -0.54 16.98
CA THR A 185 -5.05 0.38 17.11
C THR A 185 -5.44 1.85 17.04
N VAL A 186 -6.74 2.17 17.00
CA VAL A 186 -7.27 3.54 16.90
C VAL A 186 -6.76 4.47 18.00
N ILE A 187 -6.51 3.93 19.20
CA ILE A 187 -5.81 4.63 20.29
C ILE A 187 -4.35 4.17 20.28
N SER A 188 -3.52 4.88 19.52
CA SER A 188 -2.15 4.45 19.19
C SER A 188 -1.22 4.29 20.40
N ASP A 189 -1.45 5.01 21.51
CA ASP A 189 -0.66 4.94 22.73
C ASP A 189 -1.19 3.91 23.76
N SER A 190 -2.28 3.20 23.43
CA SER A 190 -2.83 2.17 24.30
C SER A 190 -2.00 0.90 24.28
N LYS A 191 -2.06 0.13 25.38
CA LYS A 191 -1.45 -1.20 25.42
C LYS A 191 -2.12 -2.15 24.41
N LEU A 192 -3.41 -1.97 24.14
CA LEU A 192 -4.08 -2.69 23.05
C LEU A 192 -3.42 -2.41 21.70
N ALA A 193 -3.15 -1.15 21.35
CA ALA A 193 -2.50 -0.84 20.09
C ALA A 193 -1.09 -1.45 19.99
N GLN A 194 -0.29 -1.37 21.06
CA GLN A 194 1.04 -1.98 21.14
C GLN A 194 0.98 -3.50 20.90
N MET A 195 0.01 -4.19 21.50
CA MET A 195 -0.21 -5.62 21.31
C MET A 195 -0.47 -6.02 19.85
N PHE A 196 -1.11 -5.15 19.06
CA PHE A 196 -1.48 -5.43 17.67
C PHE A 196 -0.52 -4.79 16.64
N ASN A 197 0.46 -3.99 17.06
CA ASN A 197 1.46 -3.33 16.20
C ASN A 197 2.82 -4.04 16.18
N ASP A 198 2.92 -5.25 16.73
CA ASP A 198 4.18 -5.99 16.91
C ASP A 198 5.19 -5.27 17.83
N GLU A 199 4.73 -4.36 18.69
CA GLU A 199 5.55 -3.54 19.61
C GLU A 199 5.57 -4.14 21.03
N ASP A 200 6.19 -5.31 21.22
CA ASP A 200 6.48 -5.89 22.56
C ASP A 200 5.31 -6.57 23.30
N GLY A 201 4.23 -6.96 22.62
CA GLY A 201 3.13 -7.73 23.21
C GLY A 201 3.29 -9.25 23.12
N GLU A 202 3.34 -9.97 24.25
CA GLU A 202 3.08 -11.41 24.26
C GLU A 202 1.59 -11.66 23.97
N LEU A 203 1.30 -12.03 22.72
CA LEU A 203 -0.02 -12.50 22.32
C LEU A 203 -0.14 -13.99 22.60
N PHE A 204 -1.27 -14.37 23.19
CA PHE A 204 -1.68 -15.76 23.25
C PHE A 204 -2.48 -16.10 21.99
N TYR A 205 -2.39 -17.35 21.55
CA TYR A 205 -3.13 -17.84 20.39
C TYR A 205 -3.91 -19.10 20.76
N ASP A 206 -5.10 -19.25 20.18
CA ASP A 206 -5.84 -20.50 20.27
C ASP A 206 -5.28 -21.58 19.32
N GLN A 207 -5.88 -22.76 19.32
CA GLN A 207 -5.48 -23.88 18.47
C GLN A 207 -5.60 -23.61 16.95
N ASP A 208 -6.45 -22.65 16.56
CA ASP A 208 -6.60 -22.21 15.17
C ASP A 208 -5.63 -21.06 14.83
N GLY A 209 -4.91 -20.56 15.84
CA GLY A 209 -3.95 -19.48 15.77
C GLY A 209 -4.57 -18.09 15.66
N ASN A 210 -5.81 -17.93 16.15
CA ASN A 210 -6.41 -16.61 16.40
C ASN A 210 -5.89 -16.06 17.72
N VAL A 211 -5.82 -14.73 17.85
CA VAL A 211 -5.40 -14.10 19.12
C VAL A 211 -6.43 -14.43 20.21
N PHE A 212 -5.94 -14.96 21.33
CA PHE A 212 -6.74 -15.28 22.50
C PHE A 212 -6.69 -14.15 23.53
N LEU A 213 -7.87 -13.67 23.91
CA LEU A 213 -8.06 -12.65 24.94
C LEU A 213 -8.82 -13.25 26.13
N ASP A 214 -8.15 -13.38 27.26
CA ASP A 214 -8.73 -13.88 28.50
C ASP A 214 -9.50 -12.76 29.24
N VAL A 215 -10.58 -12.27 28.63
CA VAL A 215 -11.43 -11.20 29.17
C VAL A 215 -12.91 -11.55 29.04
N ASN A 216 -13.78 -10.87 29.78
CA ASN A 216 -15.23 -11.09 29.65
C ASN A 216 -15.70 -10.71 28.22
N PRO A 217 -16.31 -11.65 27.46
CA PRO A 217 -16.74 -11.40 26.08
C PRO A 217 -17.76 -10.27 25.93
N LYS A 218 -18.69 -10.14 26.89
CA LYS A 218 -19.70 -9.07 26.91
C LYS A 218 -19.03 -7.71 26.95
N TRP A 219 -18.04 -7.55 27.83
CA TRP A 219 -17.35 -6.28 28.02
C TRP A 219 -16.36 -5.97 26.91
N PHE A 220 -15.69 -6.99 26.36
CA PHE A 220 -14.87 -6.80 25.18
C PHE A 220 -15.70 -6.35 23.97
N LYS A 221 -16.88 -6.94 23.73
CA LYS A 221 -17.80 -6.49 22.66
C LYS A 221 -18.26 -5.05 22.86
N HIS A 222 -18.51 -4.63 24.11
CA HIS A 222 -18.86 -3.24 24.42
C HIS A 222 -17.71 -2.28 24.09
N LEU A 223 -16.49 -2.62 24.51
CA LEU A 223 -15.27 -1.87 24.17
C LEU A 223 -15.05 -1.84 22.65
N HIS A 224 -15.16 -2.99 21.98
CA HIS A 224 -14.99 -3.13 20.54
C HIS A 224 -15.94 -2.25 19.74
N ALA A 225 -17.22 -2.21 20.14
CA ALA A 225 -18.21 -1.32 19.52
C ALA A 225 -17.84 0.17 19.65
N GLN A 226 -17.12 0.55 20.71
CA GLN A 226 -16.67 1.92 20.93
C GLN A 226 -15.42 2.24 20.12
N LEU A 227 -14.43 1.35 20.14
CA LEU A 227 -13.25 1.45 19.29
C LEU A 227 -13.65 1.63 17.82
N LYS A 228 -14.66 0.88 17.37
CA LYS A 228 -15.23 1.01 16.03
C LYS A 228 -15.84 2.40 15.78
N LYS A 229 -16.62 2.93 16.73
CA LYS A 229 -17.16 4.30 16.62
C LYS A 229 -16.05 5.34 16.53
N TRP A 230 -15.00 5.22 17.34
CA TRP A 230 -13.87 6.15 17.29
C TRP A 230 -13.11 6.06 15.96
N HIS A 231 -12.91 4.83 15.46
CA HIS A 231 -12.30 4.60 14.15
C HIS A 231 -13.12 5.26 13.02
N ASP A 232 -14.45 5.21 13.11
CA ASP A 232 -15.35 5.78 12.09
C ASP A 232 -15.56 7.30 12.24
N THR A 233 -15.08 7.93 13.33
CA THR A 233 -15.27 9.37 13.57
C THR A 233 -14.11 10.18 12.99
N GLU A 234 -14.34 10.92 11.91
CA GLU A 234 -13.33 11.72 11.19
C GLU A 234 -12.70 12.87 12.02
N ASN A 235 -13.29 13.22 13.16
CA ASN A 235 -12.76 14.22 14.09
C ASN A 235 -12.26 13.50 15.34
N ASN A 236 -10.97 13.64 15.66
CA ASN A 236 -10.22 13.15 16.83
C ASN A 236 -10.84 13.39 18.24
N ALA A 237 -12.13 13.70 18.35
CA ALA A 237 -12.89 13.66 19.58
C ALA A 237 -13.11 12.19 20.00
N ILE A 238 -12.09 11.62 20.63
CA ILE A 238 -12.21 10.36 21.37
C ILE A 238 -13.15 10.63 22.56
N HIS A 239 -14.45 10.41 22.34
CA HIS A 239 -15.44 10.60 23.38
C HIS A 239 -15.44 9.40 24.33
N PRO A 240 -15.37 9.64 25.65
CA PRO A 240 -15.41 8.56 26.63
C PRO A 240 -16.61 7.63 26.44
N PRO A 241 -16.43 6.32 26.67
CA PRO A 241 -17.51 5.36 26.50
C PRO A 241 -18.72 5.68 27.39
N PRO A 242 -19.98 5.47 26.91
CA PRO A 242 -21.12 5.42 27.81
C PRO A 242 -20.91 4.23 28.76
N TYR A 243 -20.55 4.55 30.01
CA TYR A 243 -20.27 3.55 31.03
C TYR A 243 -21.55 2.78 31.34
N PRO A 244 -21.51 1.45 31.28
CA PRO A 244 -22.56 0.61 31.81
C PRO A 244 -22.38 0.56 33.33
N ASN A 245 -22.85 1.60 34.03
CA ASN A 245 -22.58 1.88 35.44
C ASN A 245 -21.07 1.94 35.78
N ALA A 246 -20.61 3.06 36.34
CA ALA A 246 -19.20 3.28 36.71
C ALA A 246 -18.62 2.30 37.76
N ASN A 247 -19.38 1.27 38.17
CA ASN A 247 -19.03 0.29 39.21
C ASN A 247 -18.85 -1.13 38.68
N ASP A 248 -18.97 -1.38 37.36
CA ASP A 248 -18.72 -2.73 36.84
C ASP A 248 -17.20 -3.02 36.82
N LYS A 249 -16.76 -3.73 37.85
CA LYS A 249 -15.34 -4.04 38.09
C LYS A 249 -14.69 -4.71 36.88
N GLU A 250 -15.40 -5.61 36.20
CA GLU A 250 -14.84 -6.34 35.06
C GLU A 250 -14.59 -5.42 33.85
N PHE A 251 -15.41 -4.39 33.66
CA PHE A 251 -15.17 -3.41 32.60
C PHE A 251 -13.98 -2.50 32.93
N ILE A 252 -13.83 -2.09 34.20
CA ILE A 252 -12.66 -1.32 34.66
C ILE A 252 -11.37 -2.14 34.48
N ASP A 253 -11.40 -3.41 34.87
CA ASP A 253 -10.26 -4.33 34.74
C ASP A 253 -9.82 -4.47 33.27
N ILE A 254 -10.77 -4.58 32.33
CA ILE A 254 -10.47 -4.62 30.89
C ILE A 254 -9.86 -3.31 30.39
N MET A 255 -10.40 -2.16 30.80
CA MET A 255 -9.85 -0.85 30.43
C MET A 255 -8.43 -0.68 30.97
N GLN A 256 -8.13 -1.15 32.18
CA GLN A 256 -6.79 -1.12 32.75
C GLN A 256 -5.84 -2.09 32.04
N GLN A 257 -6.29 -3.31 31.76
CA GLN A 257 -5.51 -4.33 31.05
C GLN A 257 -5.05 -3.84 29.66
N PHE A 258 -5.91 -3.10 28.97
CA PHE A 258 -5.64 -2.57 27.64
C PHE A 258 -5.06 -1.15 27.62
N GLY A 259 -4.77 -0.55 28.79
CA GLY A 259 -4.18 0.78 28.88
C GLY A 259 -5.09 1.90 28.39
N LEU A 260 -6.41 1.73 28.55
CA LEU A 260 -7.45 2.63 28.05
C LEU A 260 -8.05 3.53 29.14
N THR A 261 -7.50 3.50 30.37
CA THR A 261 -8.05 4.23 31.52
C THR A 261 -8.02 5.74 31.38
N ASN A 262 -7.13 6.31 30.58
CA ASN A 262 -7.10 7.76 30.30
C ASN A 262 -8.20 8.19 29.32
N TYR A 263 -8.80 7.22 28.63
CA TYR A 263 -9.89 7.39 27.68
C TYR A 263 -11.25 7.07 28.32
N ALA A 264 -11.24 6.74 29.60
CA ALA A 264 -12.41 6.63 30.45
C ALA A 264 -12.79 7.99 31.03
N PRO A 265 -14.10 8.33 31.10
CA PRO A 265 -14.54 9.55 31.74
C PRO A 265 -14.23 9.50 33.24
N THR A 266 -13.64 10.57 33.76
CA THR A 266 -13.39 10.73 35.19
C THR A 266 -14.72 10.72 35.94
N THR A 267 -14.75 10.12 37.14
CA THR A 267 -15.91 10.00 38.04
C THR A 267 -16.54 11.34 38.46
N ALA A 268 -16.03 12.47 37.98
CA ALA A 268 -16.39 13.81 38.42
C ALA A 268 -17.73 14.33 37.86
N ASN A 269 -18.31 13.77 36.80
CA ASN A 269 -19.65 14.20 36.36
C ASN A 269 -20.41 13.16 35.49
N PRO A 270 -21.18 12.23 36.10
CA PRO A 270 -21.97 11.23 35.37
C PRO A 270 -23.13 11.83 34.54
N HIS A 271 -23.55 13.07 34.83
CA HIS A 271 -24.78 13.65 34.29
C HIS A 271 -24.62 14.41 32.97
N GLN A 272 -23.39 14.70 32.53
CA GLN A 272 -23.18 15.40 31.25
C GLN A 272 -23.33 14.51 30.01
N TRP A 273 -23.40 13.19 30.17
CA TRP A 273 -23.22 12.24 29.06
C TRP A 273 -24.45 11.40 28.73
N GLN A 274 -25.59 11.69 29.35
CA GLN A 274 -26.88 11.05 29.05
C GLN A 274 -27.71 11.76 27.97
N ARG A 275 -27.16 12.80 27.32
CA ARG A 275 -27.80 13.43 26.15
C ARG A 275 -26.89 13.31 24.94
N GLY A 276 -27.20 12.35 24.07
CA GLY A 276 -26.58 12.10 22.79
C GLY A 276 -27.29 10.94 22.12
#